data_AF-A0A419KCZ8-F1
#
_entry.id   AF-A0A419KCZ8-F1
#
_cell.length_a   1.000
_cell.length_b   1.000
_cell.length_c   1.000
_cell.angle_alpha   90.00
_cell.angle_beta   90.00
_cell.angle_gamma   90.00
#
_symmetry.space_group_name_H-M   'P 1'
#
loop_
_entity.id
_entity.type
_entity.pdbx_description
1 polymer ?
#
loop_
_entity_poly.entity_id
_entity_poly.type
_entity_poly.pdbx_seq_one_letter_code
_entity_poly.pdbx_strand_id
1 'polypeptide(L)'
;MELASCGLGYRAEYISKTAKEICKTGFDFEYLRKLSCKEARNKLLTFPGVGLKVADCVLLFSLGKLEAFPVDVWIKRAILKYYA
;
A
#
# COMPACT_ATOMS: atom_id res chain seq x y z
N MET A 1 -12.20 7.25 19.90
CA MET A 1 -12.13 6.54 18.60
C MET A 1 -11.34 5.26 18.85
N GLU A 2 -11.97 4.08 18.75
CA GLU A 2 -11.39 2.78 19.16
C GLU A 2 -10.00 2.48 18.58
N LEU A 3 -9.68 2.98 17.39
CA LEU A 3 -8.37 2.78 16.77
C LEU A 3 -7.21 3.47 17.51
N ALA A 4 -7.47 4.56 18.24
CA ALA A 4 -6.42 5.30 18.95
C ALA A 4 -5.84 4.49 20.13
N SER A 5 -6.64 3.63 20.76
CA SER A 5 -6.18 2.75 21.84
C SER A 5 -5.34 1.56 21.36
N CYS A 6 -5.21 1.34 20.04
CA CYS A 6 -4.42 0.26 19.46
C CYS A 6 -2.93 0.58 19.27
N GLY A 7 -2.42 1.70 19.79
CA GLY A 7 -0.98 2.05 19.68
C GLY A 7 -0.53 2.44 18.27
N LEU A 8 -1.46 2.82 17.39
CA LEU A 8 -1.18 3.13 15.97
C LEU A 8 -0.53 4.51 15.74
N GLY A 9 -0.57 5.38 16.76
CA GLY A 9 -0.10 6.77 16.67
C GLY A 9 -0.83 7.54 15.57
N TYR A 10 -0.09 8.38 14.83
CA TYR A 10 -0.65 9.19 13.73
C TYR A 10 -1.31 8.37 12.60
N ARG A 11 -1.01 7.07 12.49
CA ARG A 11 -1.56 6.20 11.45
C ARG A 11 -3.02 5.82 11.70
N ALA A 12 -3.53 5.99 12.92
CA ALA A 12 -4.93 5.72 13.25
C ALA A 12 -5.89 6.50 12.33
N GLU A 13 -5.53 7.73 11.97
CA GLU A 13 -6.31 8.56 11.06
C GLU A 13 -6.34 7.99 9.64
N TYR A 14 -5.19 7.54 9.12
CA TYR A 14 -5.07 6.96 7.77
C TYR A 14 -5.90 5.70 7.63
N ILE A 15 -5.82 4.82 8.62
CA ILE A 15 -6.59 3.57 8.66
C ILE A 15 -8.09 3.86 8.73
N SER A 16 -8.51 4.77 9.61
CA SER A 16 -9.92 5.16 9.75
C SER A 16 -10.49 5.76 8.47
N LYS A 17 -9.76 6.67 7.82
CA LYS A 17 -10.18 7.29 6.55
C LYS A 17 -10.26 6.28 5.41
N THR A 18 -9.22 5.46 5.24
CA THR A 18 -9.16 4.43 4.20
C THR A 18 -10.30 3.42 4.35
N ALA A 19 -10.53 2.91 5.56
CA ALA A 19 -11.61 1.96 5.83
C ALA A 19 -12.99 2.56 5.52
N LYS A 20 -13.24 3.80 5.95
CA LYS A 20 -14.50 4.51 5.65
C LYS A 20 -14.70 4.74 4.15
N GLU A 21 -13.64 5.09 3.42
CA GLU A 21 -13.69 5.29 1.98
C GLU A 21 -14.01 3.99 1.24
N ILE A 22 -13.38 2.88 1.62
CA ILE A 22 -13.66 1.55 1.07
C ILE A 22 -15.12 1.15 1.32
N CYS A 23 -15.61 1.29 2.56
CA CYS A 23 -17.00 0.98 2.90
C CYS A 23 -17.99 1.85 2.13
N LYS A 24 -17.68 3.14 1.95
CA LYS A 24 -18.56 4.08 1.23
C LYS A 24 -18.61 3.80 -0.28
N THR A 25 -17.49 3.43 -0.89
CA THR A 25 -17.37 3.26 -2.34
C THR A 25 -17.64 1.83 -2.80
N GLY A 26 -17.65 0.85 -1.89
CA GLY A 26 -17.74 -0.57 -2.25
C GLY A 26 -16.50 -1.03 -3.03
N PHE A 27 -15.33 -0.51 -2.68
CA PHE A 27 -14.08 -0.73 -3.42
C PHE A 27 -13.81 -2.22 -3.64
N ASP A 28 -13.75 -2.64 -4.91
CA ASP A 28 -13.49 -4.02 -5.30
C ASP A 28 -11.99 -4.32 -5.36
N PHE A 29 -11.49 -5.06 -4.37
CA PHE A 29 -10.11 -5.51 -4.33
C PHE A 29 -9.77 -6.55 -5.41
N GLU A 30 -10.74 -7.35 -5.85
CA GLU A 30 -10.53 -8.35 -6.90
C GLU A 30 -10.36 -7.68 -8.27
N TYR A 31 -10.97 -6.51 -8.47
CA TYR A 31 -10.70 -5.67 -9.64
C TYR A 31 -9.22 -5.27 -9.74
N LEU A 32 -8.54 -5.00 -8.62
CA LEU A 32 -7.11 -4.67 -8.64
C LEU A 32 -6.24 -5.78 -9.19
N ARG A 33 -6.63 -7.05 -9.03
CA ARG A 33 -5.89 -8.18 -9.62
C ARG A 33 -5.94 -8.18 -11.14
N LYS A 34 -7.02 -7.68 -11.73
CA LYS A 34 -7.24 -7.63 -13.19
C LYS A 34 -6.50 -6.47 -13.86
N LEU A 35 -6.13 -5.43 -13.12
CA LEU A 35 -5.40 -4.27 -13.62
C LEU A 35 -3.91 -4.58 -13.87
N SER A 36 -3.25 -3.76 -14.69
CA SER A 36 -1.78 -3.76 -14.73
C SER A 36 -1.21 -3.35 -13.37
N CYS A 37 0.03 -3.78 -13.05
CA CYS A 37 0.69 -3.38 -11.81
C CYS A 37 0.75 -1.85 -11.64
N LYS A 38 1.00 -1.11 -12.73
CA LYS A 38 1.02 0.36 -12.72
C LYS A 38 -0.35 0.97 -12.36
N GLU A 39 -1.42 0.48 -12.97
CA GLU A 39 -2.77 0.99 -12.69
C GLU A 39 -3.24 0.63 -11.27
N ALA A 40 -2.98 -0.60 -10.84
CA ALA A 40 -3.28 -1.04 -9.48
C ALA A 40 -2.49 -0.21 -8.44
N ARG A 41 -1.20 0.08 -8.71
CA ARG A 41 -0.38 0.98 -7.89
C ARG A 41 -1.01 2.36 -7.78
N ASN A 42 -1.38 2.96 -8.91
CA ASN A 42 -1.96 4.31 -8.93
C ASN A 42 -3.27 4.38 -8.13
N LYS A 43 -4.09 3.32 -8.16
CA LYS A 43 -5.28 3.22 -7.30
C LYS A 43 -4.93 3.10 -5.83
N LEU A 44 -3.95 2.27 -5.46
CA LEU A 44 -3.54 2.13 -4.05
C LEU A 44 -2.98 3.43 -3.47
N LEU A 45 -2.27 4.21 -4.29
CA LEU A 45 -1.71 5.51 -3.88
C LEU A 45 -2.76 6.58 -3.57
N THR A 46 -4.03 6.38 -3.93
CA THR A 46 -5.09 7.33 -3.55
C THR A 46 -5.48 7.23 -2.08
N PHE A 47 -5.15 6.11 -1.42
CA PHE A 47 -5.49 5.91 -0.02
C PHE A 47 -4.56 6.70 0.92
N PRO A 48 -5.09 7.38 1.95
CA PRO A 48 -4.30 8.08 2.94
C PRO A 48 -3.23 7.19 3.58
N GLY A 49 -1.98 7.67 3.62
CA GLY A 49 -0.87 6.93 4.23
C GLY A 49 -0.26 5.83 3.37
N VAL A 50 -0.77 5.59 2.15
CA VAL A 50 -0.19 4.63 1.20
C VAL A 50 0.77 5.33 0.25
N GLY A 51 2.07 5.17 0.51
CA GLY A 51 3.14 5.58 -0.42
C GLY A 51 3.62 4.42 -1.31
N LEU A 52 4.58 4.69 -2.20
CA LEU A 52 5.11 3.71 -3.17
C LEU A 52 5.49 2.37 -2.53
N LYS A 53 6.29 2.40 -1.45
CA LYS A 53 6.69 1.19 -0.73
C LYS A 53 5.50 0.38 -0.23
N VAL A 54 4.49 1.03 0.33
CA VAL A 54 3.30 0.35 0.88
C VAL A 54 2.43 -0.20 -0.25
N ALA A 55 2.22 0.58 -1.31
CA ALA A 55 1.50 0.12 -2.50
C ALA A 55 2.18 -1.12 -3.11
N ASP A 56 3.50 -1.10 -3.27
CA ASP A 56 4.25 -2.25 -3.80
C ASP A 56 4.21 -3.46 -2.87
N CYS A 57 4.19 -3.28 -1.54
CA CYS A 57 3.95 -4.39 -0.62
C CYS A 57 2.57 -5.03 -0.83
N VAL A 58 1.51 -4.24 -1.03
CA VAL A 58 0.16 -4.78 -1.30
C VAL A 58 0.13 -5.49 -2.66
N LEU A 59 0.71 -4.87 -3.70
CA LEU A 59 0.79 -5.44 -5.05
C LEU A 59 1.49 -6.81 -5.04
N LEU A 60 2.64 -6.90 -4.37
CA LEU A 60 3.43 -8.12 -4.31
C LEU A 60 2.79 -9.18 -3.41
N PHE A 61 2.45 -8.83 -2.17
CA PHE A 61 2.08 -9.81 -1.15
C PHE A 61 0.61 -10.22 -1.15
N SER A 62 -0.30 -9.37 -1.64
CA SER A 62 -1.74 -9.70 -1.69
C SER A 62 -2.28 -9.86 -3.10
N LEU A 63 -1.79 -9.07 -4.08
CA LEU A 63 -2.34 -9.05 -5.45
C LEU A 63 -1.57 -9.92 -6.46
N GLY A 64 -0.44 -10.51 -6.05
CA GLY A 64 0.36 -11.44 -6.89
C GLY A 64 1.09 -10.77 -8.06
N LYS A 65 1.32 -9.46 -8.00
CA LYS A 65 2.06 -8.69 -9.02
C LYS A 65 3.56 -8.82 -8.76
N LEU A 66 4.17 -9.88 -9.29
CA LEU A 66 5.58 -10.23 -9.07
C LEU A 66 6.56 -9.19 -9.61
N GLU A 67 6.11 -8.30 -10.50
CA GLU A 67 6.88 -7.17 -10.99
C GLU A 67 6.96 -5.98 -10.01
N ALA A 68 6.19 -5.99 -8.92
CA ALA A 68 6.26 -4.96 -7.88
C ALA A 68 7.52 -5.13 -7.02
N PHE A 69 8.19 -4.02 -6.70
CA PHE A 69 9.48 -4.04 -6.00
C PHE A 69 9.47 -3.07 -4.80
N PRO A 70 9.07 -3.54 -3.60
CA PRO A 70 8.96 -2.68 -2.44
C PRO A 70 10.34 -2.18 -1.95
N VAL A 71 10.64 -0.91 -2.21
CA VAL A 71 11.91 -0.29 -1.76
C VAL A 71 11.73 0.37 -0.39
N ASP A 72 12.22 -0.30 0.65
CA ASP A 72 12.39 0.28 1.97
C ASP A 72 13.85 0.74 2.20
N VAL A 73 14.19 1.14 3.43
CA VAL A 73 15.55 1.60 3.75
C VAL A 73 16.61 0.51 3.57
N TRP A 74 16.26 -0.77 3.78
CA TRP A 74 17.20 -1.88 3.67
C TRP A 74 17.43 -2.30 2.23
N ILE A 75 16.35 -2.40 1.45
CA ILE A 75 16.42 -2.64 0.01
C ILE A 75 17.19 -1.50 -0.67
N LYS A 76 16.90 -0.24 -0.32
CA LYS A 76 17.67 0.90 -0.82
C LYS A 76 19.17 0.77 -0.53
N ARG A 77 19.54 0.41 0.71
CA ARG A 77 20.94 0.18 1.10
C ARG A 77 21.57 -0.97 0.31
N ALA A 78 20.85 -2.06 0.09
CA ALA A 78 21.34 -3.19 -0.69
C ALA A 78 21.61 -2.80 -2.16
N ILE A 79 20.69 -2.07 -2.79
CA ILE A 79 20.86 -1.57 -4.17
C ILE A 79 22.11 -0.71 -4.26
N LEU A 80 22.24 0.29 -3.36
CA LEU A 80 23.39 1.20 -3.35
C LEU A 80 24.71 0.50 -3.04
N LYS A 81 24.68 -0.63 -2.33
CA LYS A 81 25.89 -1.39 -1.97
C LYS A 81 26.36 -2.33 -3.09
N TYR A 82 25.43 -2.94 -3.82
CA TYR A 82 25.75 -4.05 -4.72
C TYR A 82 25.56 -3.74 -6.21
N TYR A 83 24.83 -2.67 -6.55
CA TYR A 83 24.42 -2.37 -7.94
C TYR A 83 24.59 -0.89 -8.33
N ALA A 84 25.23 -0.07 -7.50
CA ALA A 84 25.51 1.35 -7.77
C ALA A 84 27.02 1.61 -7.75
#